data_AF-A0AAD3D9M4-F1
#
_entry.id   AF-A0AAD3D9M4-F1
#
_cell.length_a   1.000
_cell.length_b   1.000
_cell.length_c   1.000
_cell.angle_alpha   90.00
_cell.angle_beta   90.00
_cell.angle_gamma   90.00
#
_symmetry.space_group_name_H-M   'P 1'
#
loop_
_entity.id
_entity.type
_entity.pdbx_description
1 polymer ?
#
loop_
_entity_poly.entity_id
_entity_poly.type
_entity_poly.pdbx_seq_one_letter_code
_entity_poly.pdbx_strand_id
1 'polypeptide(L)' 'MGFKDYYSAFAPGSHPSLSVSPCAGRIDRKGGESTFLTIACAPAGQAGTFTGALVINLPEDLSKLSYKVRVVSF' A
#
# COMPACT_ATOMS: atom_id res chain seq x y z
N MET A 1 -19.69 -9.35 -13.39
CA MET A 1 -18.75 -9.15 -12.28
C MET A 1 -17.51 -8.50 -12.88
N GLY A 2 -17.28 -7.23 -12.58
CA GLY A 2 -16.20 -6.46 -13.18
C GLY A 2 -15.08 -6.30 -12.17
N PHE A 3 -13.92 -6.86 -12.47
CA PHE A 3 -12.70 -6.56 -11.73
C PHE A 3 -12.26 -5.14 -12.04
N LYS A 4 -11.77 -4.43 -11.02
CA LYS A 4 -11.17 -3.12 -11.14
C LYS A 4 -9.68 -3.20 -10.94
N ASP A 5 -8.92 -2.60 -11.83
CA ASP A 5 -7.49 -2.49 -11.58
C ASP A 5 -7.22 -1.51 -10.42
N TYR A 6 -6.26 -1.84 -9.56
CA TYR A 6 -5.74 -0.95 -8.54
C TYR A 6 -4.22 -0.89 -8.61
N TYR A 7 -3.68 0.23 -8.17
CA TYR A 7 -2.23 0.44 -8.04
C TYR A 7 -1.92 0.92 -6.63
N SER A 8 -1.07 0.19 -5.92
CA SER A 8 -0.61 0.53 -4.58
C SER A 8 0.88 0.88 -4.59
N ALA A 9 1.23 2.01 -3.99
CA ALA A 9 2.61 2.47 -3.88
C ALA A 9 2.78 3.40 -2.69
N PHE A 10 3.99 3.47 -2.14
CA PHE A 10 4.34 4.48 -1.16
C PHE A 10 4.60 5.83 -1.84
N ALA A 11 4.08 6.90 -1.25
CA ALA A 11 4.25 8.26 -1.75
C ALA A 11 5.73 8.70 -1.69
N PRO A 12 6.16 9.60 -2.61
CA PRO A 12 7.50 10.18 -2.56
C PRO A 12 7.74 10.87 -1.21
N GLY A 13 8.83 10.51 -0.53
CA GLY A 13 9.13 10.93 0.84
C GLY A 13 8.88 9.86 1.91
N SER A 14 8.33 8.70 1.54
CA SER A 14 8.28 7.53 2.42
C SER A 14 9.67 6.91 2.58
N HIS A 15 9.92 6.28 3.73
CA HIS A 15 11.21 5.63 3.98
C HIS A 15 11.46 4.48 2.97
N PRO A 16 12.67 4.36 2.36
CA PRO A 16 12.96 3.34 1.35
C PRO A 16 12.90 1.90 1.89
N SER A 17 12.96 1.73 3.21
CA SER A 17 12.75 0.43 3.87
C SER A 17 11.32 -0.09 3.78
N LEU A 18 10.34 0.75 3.42
CA LEU A 18 8.94 0.36 3.30
C LEU A 18 8.63 -0.01 1.85
N SER A 19 8.10 -1.22 1.67
CA SER A 19 7.60 -1.70 0.38
C SER A 19 6.21 -2.32 0.55
N VAL A 20 5.42 -2.30 -0.52
CA VAL A 20 4.08 -2.89 -0.56
C VAL A 20 4.02 -3.91 -1.68
N SER A 21 3.40 -5.06 -1.41
CA SER A 21 3.15 -6.11 -2.39
C SER A 21 1.77 -6.70 -2.14
N PRO A 22 0.96 -6.93 -3.20
CA PRO A 22 1.17 -6.54 -4.59
C PRO A 22 1.03 -5.03 -4.84
N CYS A 23 1.87 -4.47 -5.71
CA CYS A 23 1.86 -3.05 -6.11
C CYS A 23 0.80 -2.73 -7.19
N ALA A 24 0.29 -3.76 -7.87
CA ALA A 24 -0.81 -3.64 -8.80
C ALA A 24 -1.61 -4.94 -8.79
N GLY A 25 -2.92 -4.84 -9.02
CA GLY A 25 -3.77 -6.01 -9.10
C GLY A 25 -5.20 -5.66 -9.46
N ARG A 26 -6.11 -6.60 -9.20
CA ARG A 26 -7.53 -6.46 -9.49
C ARG A 26 -8.37 -6.65 -8.23
N ILE A 27 -9.31 -5.75 -7.98
CA ILE A 27 -10.30 -5.81 -6.89
C ILE A 27 -11.67 -6.15 -7.49
N ASP A 28 -12.44 -6.98 -6.81
CA ASP A 28 -13.83 -7.25 -7.19
C ASP A 28 -14.79 -6.20 -6.59
N ARG A 29 -15.85 -5.83 -7.31
CA ARG A 29 -16.77 -4.73 -6.93
C ARG A 29 -18.00 -5.29 -6.21
N LYS A 30 -18.30 -4.75 -5.01
CA LYS A 30 -19.50 -5.02 -4.18
C LYS A 30 -19.70 -6.50 -3.82
N GLY A 31 -19.20 -6.89 -2.64
CA GLY A 31 -19.43 -8.22 -2.05
C GLY A 31 -18.45 -9.30 -2.51
N GLY A 32 -17.44 -8.92 -3.30
CA GLY A 32 -16.34 -9.82 -3.66
C GLY A 32 -15.28 -9.94 -2.56
N GLU A 33 -14.32 -10.83 -2.80
CA GLU A 33 -13.23 -11.16 -1.88
C GLU A 33 -12.40 -9.93 -1.48
N SER A 34 -11.97 -9.90 -0.21
CA SER A 34 -11.08 -8.86 0.28
C SER A 34 -9.73 -8.95 -0.42
N THR A 35 -9.20 -7.81 -0.86
CA THR A 35 -7.84 -7.73 -1.39
C THR A 35 -6.85 -7.50 -0.25
N PHE A 36 -5.87 -8.38 -0.10
CA PHE A 36 -4.84 -8.26 0.92
C PHE A 36 -3.57 -7.62 0.35
N LEU A 37 -3.08 -6.59 1.03
CA LEU A 37 -1.80 -5.95 0.73
C LEU A 37 -0.83 -6.22 1.88
N THR A 38 0.36 -6.71 1.53
CA THR A 38 1.45 -6.96 2.46
C THR A 38 2.39 -5.76 2.44
N ILE A 39 2.60 -5.15 3.61
CA ILE A 39 3.61 -4.11 3.80
C ILE A 39 4.84 -4.78 4.41
N ALA A 40 5.97 -4.70 3.70
CA ALA A 40 7.25 -5.15 4.21
C ALA A 40 8.07 -3.95 4.67
N CYS A 41 8.70 -4.07 5.84
CA CYS A 41 9.65 -3.10 6.37
C CYS A 41 11.00 -3.81 6.54
N ALA A 42 11.99 -3.43 5.74
CA ALA A 42 13.36 -3.95 5.82
C ALA A 42 14.30 -2.84 6.33
N PRO A 43 14.39 -2.62 7.66
CA PRO A 43 15.16 -1.53 8.23
C PRO A 43 16.69 -1.71 8.17
N ALA A 44 17.21 -2.83 7.62
CA ALA A 44 18.64 -3.09 7.41
C ALA A 44 19.55 -2.80 8.63
N GLY A 45 19.04 -3.03 9.85
CA GLY A 45 19.76 -2.77 11.11
C GLY A 45 19.57 -1.38 11.71
N GLN A 46 18.75 -0.51 11.11
CA GLN A 46 18.37 0.78 11.70
C GLN A 46 17.21 0.58 12.69
N ALA A 47 17.45 0.90 13.97
CA ALA A 47 16.38 1.04 14.96
C ALA A 47 15.78 2.44 14.87
N GLY A 48 14.45 2.54 14.87
CA GLY A 48 13.79 3.84 14.68
C GLY A 48 12.32 3.76 14.29
N THR A 49 11.74 4.94 14.10
CA THR A 49 10.37 5.10 13.56
C THR A 49 10.45 5.33 12.06
N PHE A 50 9.89 4.41 11.28
CA PHE A 50 9.75 4.51 9.84
C PHE A 50 8.31 4.93 9.50
N THR A 51 8.15 6.07 8.86
CA THR A 51 6.86 6.55 8.38
C THR A 51 6.79 6.53 6.87
N GLY A 52 5.67 6.05 6.34
CA GLY A 52 5.36 6.08 4.91
C GLY A 52 3.88 6.33 4.67
N ALA A 53 3.56 6.96 3.54
CA ALA A 53 2.18 7.14 3.11
C ALA A 53 1.88 6.15 1.98
N LEU A 54 1.10 5.11 2.27
CA LEU A 54 0.64 4.15 1.28
C LEU A 54 -0.54 4.77 0.51
N VAL A 55 -0.41 4.88 -0.80
CA VAL A 55 -1.44 5.38 -1.71
C VAL A 55 -1.94 4.22 -2.56
N ILE A 56 -3.25 4.04 -2.60
CA ILE A 56 -3.93 3.08 -3.47
C ILE A 56 -4.79 3.87 -4.45
N ASN A 57 -4.44 3.80 -5.73
CA ASN A 57 -5.16 4.44 -6.82
C ASN A 57 -6.13 3.46 -7.46
N LEU A 58 -7.38 3.88 -7.56
CA LEU A 58 -8.46 3.19 -8.26
C LEU A 58 -8.83 4.04 -9.49
N PRO A 59 -8.16 3.84 -10.65
CA PRO A 59 -8.36 4.68 -11.84
C PRO A 59 -9.81 4.69 -12.30
N GLU A 60 -10.51 3.56 -12.17
CA GLU A 60 -11.91 3.43 -12.59
C GLU A 60 -12.94 4.14 -11.71
N ASP A 61 -12.61 4.45 -10.45
CA ASP A 61 -13.49 5.24 -9.57
C ASP A 61 -12.98 6.69 -9.43
N LEU A 62 -11.92 7.08 -10.16
CA LEU A 62 -11.20 8.35 -9.99
C LEU A 62 -10.88 8.66 -8.51
N SER A 63 -10.70 7.59 -7.74
CA SER A 63 -10.61 7.63 -6.29
C SER A 63 -9.22 7.19 -5.85
N LYS A 64 -8.71 7.83 -4.79
CA LYS A 64 -7.44 7.48 -4.16
C LYS A 64 -7.67 7.27 -2.67
N LEU A 65 -7.18 6.15 -2.17
CA LEU A 65 -7.11 5.87 -0.75
C LEU A 65 -5.68 6.17 -0.29
N SER A 66 -5.54 6.86 0.83
CA SER A 66 -4.22 7.21 1.36
C SER A 66 -4.16 6.85 2.84
N TYR A 67 -3.24 5.95 3.18
CA TYR A 67 -3.03 5.44 4.52
C TYR A 67 -1.66 5.86 5.03
N LYS A 68 -1.61 6.38 6.26
CA LYS A 68 -0.33 6.65 6.93
C LYS A 68 0.09 5.40 7.68
N VAL A 69 1.25 4.86 7.32
CA VAL A 69 1.85 3.68 7.92
C VAL A 69 3.02 4.14 8.78
N ARG A 70 3.01 3.75 10.05
CA ARG A 70 4.10 3.98 10.99
C ARG A 70 4.59 2.63 11.50
N VAL A 71 5.83 2.29 11.20
CA VAL A 71 6.50 1.09 11.69
C VAL A 71 7.57 1.51 12.69
N VAL A 72 7.64 0.83 13.82
CA VAL A 72 8.69 1.05 14.82
C VAL A 72 9.51 -0.22 14.89
N SER A 73 10.80 -0.12 14.56
CA SER A 73 11.75 -1.21 14.77
C SER A 73 12.55 -0.89 16.02
N PHE A 74 12.54 -1.84 16.96
CA PHE A 74 13.35 -1.82 18.18
C PHE A 74 14.61 -2.65 18.00
#